data_AF-A0A0H4QL16-F1
#
_entry.id   AF-A0A0H4QL16-F1
#
_cell.length_a   1.000
_cell.length_b   1.000
_cell.length_c   1.000
_cell.angle_alpha   90.00
_cell.angle_beta   90.00
_cell.angle_gamma   90.00
#
_symmetry.space_group_name_H-M   'P 1'
#
loop_
_entity.id
_entity.type
_entity.pdbx_description
1 polymer ?
#
loop_
_entity_poly.entity_id
_entity_poly.type
_entity_poly.pdbx_seq_one_letter_code
_entity_poly.pdbx_strand_id
1 'polypeptide(L)'
;MLYLIDSIQQKNDYGYSDLIYNSVSDRRVKYLVTPYIISEYINRSYRIAGIAFSKSRNIKNYNYKRDFRSTDEFVKTRKYVLSSVQNEILELCELSPVLKNEYILSAIDNPFSLDFNDQLIISDAIQNELSVITHDRDFEKFSGSDIQFPKIFTLQK
;
A
#
# COMPACT_ATOMS: atom_id res chain seq x y z
N MET A 1 1.48 -4.14 -2.59
CA MET A 1 2.37 -3.94 -1.43
C MET A 1 1.64 -4.07 -0.08
N LEU A 2 0.34 -3.75 0.03
CA LEU A 2 -0.48 -3.98 1.25
C LEU A 2 -1.49 -5.14 1.12
N TYR A 3 -1.12 -6.19 0.36
CA TYR A 3 -2.01 -7.32 0.06
C TYR A 3 -1.99 -8.43 1.13
N LEU A 4 -1.36 -8.21 2.28
CA LEU A 4 -0.80 -9.29 3.11
C LEU A 4 -1.39 -9.40 4.51
N ILE A 5 -2.31 -8.51 4.86
CA ILE A 5 -2.79 -8.36 6.24
C ILE A 5 -4.26 -8.79 6.38
N ASP A 6 -4.93 -9.13 5.28
CA ASP A 6 -6.31 -9.61 5.31
C ASP A 6 -6.42 -11.03 4.73
N SER A 7 -6.92 -11.97 5.53
CA SER A 7 -7.18 -13.36 5.14
C SER A 7 -8.08 -13.49 3.90
N ILE A 8 -8.90 -12.48 3.61
CA ILE A 8 -9.77 -12.43 2.42
C ILE A 8 -8.95 -12.20 1.14
N GLN A 9 -7.72 -11.67 1.25
CA GLN A 9 -6.84 -11.35 0.11
C GLN A 9 -5.74 -12.39 -0.16
N GLN A 10 -5.60 -13.42 0.69
CA GLN A 10 -4.58 -14.48 0.54
C GLN A 10 -4.65 -15.28 -0.78
N LYS A 11 -5.76 -15.23 -1.52
CA LYS A 11 -5.87 -15.89 -2.84
C LYS A 11 -4.87 -15.39 -3.89
N ASN A 12 -4.26 -14.22 -3.67
CA ASN A 12 -3.26 -13.61 -4.56
C ASN A 12 -1.94 -13.29 -3.83
N ASP A 13 -1.61 -14.02 -2.76
CA ASP A 13 -0.31 -13.90 -2.13
C ASP A 13 0.72 -14.73 -2.91
N TYR A 14 1.72 -14.07 -3.49
CA TYR A 14 2.80 -14.71 -4.26
C TYR A 14 4.02 -15.03 -3.38
N GLY A 15 3.84 -15.16 -2.06
CA GLY A 15 4.92 -15.44 -1.10
C GLY A 15 5.44 -14.18 -0.39
N TYR A 16 4.74 -13.05 -0.50
CA TYR A 16 5.12 -11.88 0.29
C TYR A 16 4.75 -12.04 1.75
N SER A 17 3.71 -12.81 2.10
CA SER A 17 3.40 -13.03 3.51
C SER A 17 4.52 -13.82 4.17
N ASP A 18 5.10 -14.79 3.46
CA ASP A 18 6.28 -15.52 3.92
C ASP A 18 7.50 -14.60 4.02
N LEU A 19 7.73 -13.73 3.04
CA LEU A 19 8.82 -12.75 3.07
C LEU A 19 8.71 -11.80 4.27
N ILE A 20 7.51 -11.29 4.56
CA ILE A 20 7.25 -10.47 5.74
C ILE A 20 7.38 -11.31 7.01
N TYR A 21 6.74 -12.47 7.09
CA TYR A 21 6.78 -13.33 8.28
C TYR A 21 8.21 -13.74 8.66
N ASN A 22 9.01 -14.11 7.66
CA ASN A 22 10.40 -14.48 7.85
C ASN A 22 11.29 -13.29 8.24
N SER A 23 10.98 -12.08 7.78
CA SER A 23 11.73 -10.88 8.16
C SER A 23 11.33 -10.32 9.53
N VAL A 24 10.07 -10.48 9.95
CA VAL A 24 9.58 -10.05 11.28
C VAL A 24 10.33 -10.79 12.40
N SER A 25 10.80 -12.00 12.12
CA SER A 25 11.65 -12.78 13.05
C SER A 25 13.01 -12.10 13.31
N ASP A 26 13.47 -11.24 12.40
CA ASP A 26 14.64 -10.38 12.56
C ASP A 26 14.18 -8.93 12.81
N ARG A 27 14.06 -8.55 14.10
CA ARG A 27 13.62 -7.20 14.55
C ARG A 27 14.45 -6.02 14.02
N ARG A 28 15.48 -6.26 13.22
CA ARG A 28 16.28 -5.25 12.53
C ARG A 28 15.70 -4.86 11.18
N VAL A 29 14.78 -5.65 10.62
CA VAL A 29 14.14 -5.34 9.34
C VAL A 29 12.85 -4.58 9.60
N LYS A 30 12.78 -3.35 9.10
CA LYS A 30 11.53 -2.58 9.04
C LYS A 30 11.25 -2.21 7.60
N TYR A 31 9.98 -2.31 7.22
CA TYR A 31 9.55 -2.00 5.87
C TYR A 31 9.20 -0.53 5.73
N LEU A 32 9.48 0.08 4.58
CA LEU A 32 8.96 1.41 4.33
C LEU A 32 7.48 1.33 3.98
N VAL A 33 6.70 2.24 4.52
CA VAL A 33 5.35 2.52 4.01
C VAL A 33 5.14 4.02 3.86
N THR A 34 4.55 4.42 2.73
CA THR A 34 4.20 5.83 2.51
C THR A 34 2.78 6.11 3.01
N PRO A 35 2.47 7.35 3.41
CA PRO A 35 1.10 7.75 3.76
C PRO A 35 0.09 7.50 2.63
N TYR A 36 0.52 7.58 1.37
CA TYR A 36 -0.31 7.31 0.19
C TYR A 36 -0.73 5.84 0.14
N ILE A 37 0.22 4.92 0.34
CA ILE A 37 -0.03 3.48 0.37
C ILE A 37 -0.98 3.12 1.52
N ILE A 38 -0.81 3.73 2.71
CA ILE A 38 -1.75 3.56 3.84
C ILE A 38 -3.15 4.06 3.47
N SER A 39 -3.25 5.24 2.85
CA SER A 39 -4.53 5.82 2.43
C SER A 39 -5.25 4.93 1.42
N GLU A 40 -4.52 4.36 0.45
CA GLU A 40 -5.07 3.40 -0.50
C GLU A 40 -5.59 2.15 0.19
N TYR A 41 -4.81 1.54 1.09
CA TYR A 41 -5.23 0.38 1.86
C TYR A 41 -6.51 0.65 2.65
N ILE A 42 -6.57 1.78 3.35
CA ILE A 42 -7.75 2.19 4.13
C ILE A 42 -8.97 2.30 3.21
N ASN A 43 -8.84 3.05 2.11
CA ASN A 43 -9.93 3.28 1.18
C ASN A 43 -10.39 1.98 0.51
N ARG A 44 -9.44 1.13 0.09
CA ARG A 44 -9.73 -0.16 -0.54
C ARG A 44 -10.46 -1.09 0.43
N SER A 45 -10.00 -1.18 1.68
CA SER A 45 -10.63 -1.98 2.73
C SER A 45 -12.08 -1.55 2.96
N TYR A 46 -12.36 -0.24 2.99
CA TYR A 46 -13.74 0.25 3.09
C TYR A 46 -14.59 -0.10 1.88
N ARG A 47 -14.04 -0.03 0.67
CA ARG A 47 -14.76 -0.41 -0.55
C ARG A 47 -15.12 -1.89 -0.55
N ILE A 48 -14.20 -2.76 -0.14
CA ILE A 48 -14.42 -4.20 -0.03
C ILE A 48 -15.52 -4.50 0.99
N ALA A 49 -15.41 -3.94 2.20
CA ALA A 49 -16.41 -4.10 3.25
C ALA A 49 -17.80 -3.63 2.79
N GLY A 50 -17.87 -2.51 2.08
CA GLY A 50 -19.13 -2.00 1.54
C GLY A 50 -19.74 -2.90 0.45
N ILE A 51 -18.92 -3.52 -0.39
CA ILE A 51 -19.39 -4.53 -1.36
C ILE A 51 -19.95 -5.76 -0.62
N ALA A 52 -19.24 -6.25 0.40
CA ALA A 52 -19.71 -7.38 1.21
C ALA A 52 -21.04 -7.06 1.92
N PHE A 53 -21.14 -5.85 2.51
CA PHE A 53 -22.36 -5.33 3.12
C PHE A 53 -23.53 -5.33 2.13
N SER A 54 -23.33 -4.77 0.92
CA SER A 54 -24.35 -4.71 -0.12
C SER A 54 -24.85 -6.10 -0.53
N LYS A 55 -23.92 -7.05 -0.73
CA LYS A 55 -24.24 -8.44 -1.06
C LYS A 55 -25.06 -9.11 0.04
N SER A 56 -24.65 -8.96 1.30
CA SER A 56 -25.35 -9.57 2.45
C SER A 56 -26.80 -9.08 2.61
N ARG A 57 -27.11 -7.88 2.12
CA ARG A 57 -28.43 -7.24 2.21
C ARG A 57 -29.19 -7.21 0.88
N ASN A 58 -28.67 -7.84 -0.17
CA ASN A 58 -29.25 -7.85 -1.52
C ASN A 58 -29.60 -6.44 -2.07
N ILE A 59 -28.76 -5.44 -1.78
CA ILE A 59 -29.01 -4.05 -2.21
C ILE A 59 -28.76 -3.94 -3.72
N LYS A 60 -29.81 -3.67 -4.49
CA LYS A 60 -29.70 -3.36 -5.92
C LYS A 60 -29.26 -1.89 -6.11
N ASN A 61 -28.44 -1.62 -7.14
CA ASN A 61 -27.92 -0.28 -7.46
C ASN A 61 -27.11 0.38 -6.32
N TYR A 62 -26.29 -0.43 -5.65
CA TYR A 62 -25.44 -0.03 -4.54
C TYR A 62 -24.49 1.13 -4.88
N ASN A 63 -24.47 2.13 -4.01
CA ASN A 63 -23.53 3.23 -3.99
C ASN A 63 -22.81 3.30 -2.65
N TYR A 64 -21.49 3.15 -2.67
CA TYR A 64 -20.67 3.16 -1.44
C TYR A 64 -20.87 4.39 -0.54
N LYS A 65 -20.92 5.59 -1.12
CA LYS A 65 -20.99 6.82 -0.32
C LYS A 65 -22.35 6.98 0.36
N ARG A 66 -23.43 6.65 -0.37
CA ARG A 66 -24.81 6.81 0.11
C ARG A 66 -25.25 5.66 1.00
N ASP A 67 -24.94 4.43 0.60
CA ASP A 67 -25.59 3.23 1.13
C ASP A 67 -24.75 2.52 2.20
N PHE A 68 -23.45 2.84 2.34
CA PHE A 68 -22.57 2.20 3.32
C PHE A 68 -21.96 3.17 4.33
N ARG A 69 -21.46 4.36 3.92
CA ARG A 69 -20.73 5.26 4.82
C ARG A 69 -21.52 5.79 6.02
N SER A 70 -22.84 5.79 5.96
CA SER A 70 -23.75 6.24 7.03
C SER A 70 -24.14 5.12 8.00
N THR A 71 -23.62 3.91 7.83
CA THR A 71 -24.02 2.72 8.60
C THR A 71 -23.12 2.45 9.80
N ASP A 72 -23.64 1.73 10.79
CA ASP A 72 -22.84 1.25 11.93
C ASP A 72 -21.77 0.24 11.48
N GLU A 73 -22.03 -0.57 10.45
CA GLU A 73 -21.03 -1.44 9.84
C GLU A 73 -19.83 -0.66 9.30
N PHE A 74 -20.03 0.52 8.72
CA PHE A 74 -18.92 1.38 8.30
C PHE A 74 -18.11 1.87 9.50
N VAL A 75 -18.76 2.25 10.61
CA VAL A 75 -18.06 2.67 11.83
C VAL A 75 -17.21 1.52 12.41
N LYS A 76 -17.78 0.30 12.46
CA LYS A 76 -17.06 -0.92 12.89
C LYS A 76 -15.88 -1.22 11.97
N THR A 77 -16.11 -1.17 10.66
CA THR A 77 -15.06 -1.38 9.64
C THR A 77 -13.94 -0.36 9.81
N ARG A 78 -14.27 0.92 9.97
CA ARG A 78 -13.29 2.00 10.21
C ARG A 78 -12.44 1.73 11.43
N LYS A 79 -13.06 1.33 12.55
CA LYS A 79 -12.30 1.02 13.77
C LYS A 79 -11.32 -0.13 13.54
N TYR A 80 -11.78 -1.21 12.91
CA TYR A 80 -10.96 -2.38 12.59
C TYR A 80 -9.77 -2.04 11.67
N VAL A 81 -10.05 -1.36 10.55
CA VAL A 81 -9.01 -1.01 9.57
C VAL A 81 -7.97 -0.07 10.19
N LEU A 82 -8.40 0.92 11.00
CA LEU A 82 -7.46 1.80 11.69
C LEU A 82 -6.64 1.06 12.76
N SER A 83 -7.22 0.10 13.46
CA SER A 83 -6.45 -0.73 14.40
C SER A 83 -5.43 -1.61 13.68
N SER A 84 -5.76 -2.18 12.51
CA SER A 84 -4.78 -2.95 11.73
C SER A 84 -3.66 -2.07 11.18
N VAL A 85 -3.95 -0.82 10.80
CA VAL A 85 -2.87 0.14 10.46
C VAL A 85 -1.96 0.37 11.67
N GLN A 86 -2.51 0.63 12.85
CA GLN A 86 -1.71 0.98 14.03
C GLN A 86 -0.91 -0.20 14.60
N ASN A 87 -1.55 -1.35 14.72
CA ASN A 87 -1.03 -2.48 15.50
C ASN A 87 -0.44 -3.59 14.63
N GLU A 88 -0.58 -3.51 13.30
CA GLU A 88 -0.06 -4.54 12.40
C GLU A 88 0.86 -3.89 11.35
N ILE A 89 0.39 -2.87 10.63
CA ILE A 89 1.20 -2.21 9.59
C ILE A 89 2.33 -1.40 10.23
N LEU A 90 2.02 -0.48 11.14
CA LEU A 90 3.02 0.44 11.71
C LEU A 90 3.93 -0.21 12.77
N GLU A 91 3.63 -1.42 13.24
CA GLU A 91 4.58 -2.20 14.04
C GLU A 91 5.71 -2.80 13.17
N LEU A 92 5.40 -3.12 11.92
CA LEU A 92 6.31 -3.77 10.97
C LEU A 92 6.95 -2.79 9.98
N CYS A 93 6.34 -1.61 9.83
CA CYS A 93 6.76 -0.59 8.88
C CYS A 93 7.15 0.73 9.55
N GLU A 94 8.13 1.42 8.99
CA GLU A 94 8.38 2.83 9.27
C GLU A 94 7.68 3.70 8.23
N LEU A 95 7.03 4.76 8.72
CA LEU A 95 6.53 5.82 7.85
C LEU A 95 7.72 6.51 7.21
N SER A 96 7.65 6.68 5.89
CA SER A 96 8.69 7.44 5.22
C SER A 96 8.74 8.89 5.74
N PRO A 97 9.95 9.45 5.92
CA PRO A 97 10.12 10.87 6.18
C PRO A 97 9.41 11.74 5.13
N VAL A 98 9.09 12.97 5.49
CA VAL A 98 8.48 13.92 4.55
C VAL A 98 9.39 14.09 3.33
N LEU A 99 8.86 13.79 2.15
CA LEU A 99 9.50 14.06 0.86
C LEU A 99 9.90 15.53 0.77
N LYS A 100 11.15 15.82 0.40
CA LYS A 100 11.56 17.19 0.12
C LYS A 100 10.81 17.72 -1.11
N ASN A 101 10.52 19.03 -1.10
CA ASN A 101 9.80 19.70 -2.19
C ASN A 101 10.45 19.50 -3.57
N GLU A 102 11.78 19.37 -3.64
CA GLU A 102 12.51 19.12 -4.89
C GLU A 102 12.11 17.82 -5.58
N TYR A 103 11.85 16.75 -4.81
CA TYR A 103 11.40 15.47 -5.34
C TYR A 103 9.94 15.53 -5.81
N ILE A 104 9.09 16.27 -5.08
CA ILE A 104 7.69 16.51 -5.47
C ILE A 104 7.65 17.30 -6.79
N LEU A 105 8.44 18.36 -6.92
CA LEU A 105 8.54 19.15 -8.14
C LEU A 105 9.08 18.33 -9.31
N SER A 106 10.08 17.47 -9.07
CA SER A 106 10.60 16.57 -10.09
C SER A 106 9.57 15.54 -10.60
N ALA A 107 8.63 15.12 -9.75
CA ALA A 107 7.50 14.27 -10.15
C ALA A 107 6.42 15.05 -10.91
N ILE A 108 6.23 16.34 -10.60
CA ILE A 108 5.31 17.22 -11.34
C ILE A 108 5.85 17.50 -12.75
N ASP A 109 7.16 17.69 -12.89
CA ASP A 109 7.79 18.12 -14.15
C ASP A 109 8.22 16.96 -15.07
N ASN A 110 7.84 15.71 -14.76
CA ASN A 110 8.25 14.54 -15.55
C ASN A 110 7.15 14.06 -16.52
N PRO A 111 7.23 14.41 -17.82
CA PRO A 111 6.20 14.10 -18.82
C PRO A 111 6.18 12.63 -19.30
N PHE A 112 7.05 11.75 -18.78
CA PHE A 112 7.24 10.38 -19.28
C PHE A 112 6.94 9.28 -18.25
N SER A 113 6.38 9.62 -17.10
CA SER A 113 6.23 8.68 -16.00
C SER A 113 4.84 8.03 -15.93
N LEU A 114 4.84 6.76 -15.52
CA LEU A 114 3.63 6.08 -15.05
C LEU A 114 3.25 6.77 -13.73
N ASP A 115 1.95 7.02 -13.55
CA ASP A 115 1.25 7.69 -12.44
C ASP A 115 2.11 8.53 -11.45
N PHE A 116 1.72 9.78 -11.22
CA PHE A 116 2.36 10.69 -10.25
C PHE A 116 2.66 10.01 -8.89
N ASN A 117 1.79 9.11 -8.44
CA ASN A 117 1.98 8.35 -7.21
C ASN A 117 3.19 7.41 -7.25
N ASP A 118 3.47 6.75 -8.37
CA ASP A 118 4.60 5.84 -8.52
C ASP A 118 5.92 6.61 -8.45
N GLN A 119 5.95 7.81 -9.04
CA GLN A 119 7.12 8.68 -8.95
C GLN A 119 7.40 9.15 -7.53
N LEU A 120 6.36 9.48 -6.77
CA LEU A 120 6.53 9.82 -5.36
C LEU A 120 7.11 8.63 -4.59
N ILE A 121 6.62 7.41 -4.81
CA ILE A 121 7.13 6.20 -4.15
C ILE A 121 8.62 5.97 -4.48
N ILE A 122 9.01 6.10 -5.76
CA ILE A 122 10.41 5.95 -6.18
C ILE A 122 11.29 7.05 -5.58
N SER A 123 10.84 8.30 -5.63
CA SER A 123 11.61 9.44 -5.11
C SER A 123 11.83 9.32 -3.61
N ASP A 124 10.82 8.83 -2.90
CA ASP A 124 10.85 8.61 -1.46
C ASP A 124 11.81 7.47 -1.10
N ALA A 125 11.79 6.39 -1.89
CA ALA A 125 12.74 5.30 -1.72
C ALA A 125 14.19 5.73 -1.98
N ILE A 126 14.44 6.56 -3.01
CA ILE A 126 15.79 7.10 -3.29
C ILE A 126 16.25 8.03 -2.15
N GLN A 127 15.41 8.99 -1.75
CA GLN A 127 15.76 9.99 -0.73
C GLN A 127 16.20 9.34 0.59
N ASN A 128 15.59 8.21 0.93
CA ASN A 128 15.80 7.54 2.20
C ASN A 128 16.69 6.29 2.09
N GLU A 129 17.28 6.01 0.92
CA GLU A 129 18.12 4.83 0.64
C GLU A 129 17.40 3.49 0.89
N LEU A 130 16.13 3.43 0.52
CA LEU A 130 15.24 2.30 0.78
C LEU A 130 15.02 1.44 -0.46
N SER A 131 14.69 0.17 -0.22
CA SER A 131 14.31 -0.76 -1.26
C SER A 131 12.80 -0.82 -1.43
N VAL A 132 12.33 -0.94 -2.67
CA VAL A 132 10.90 -1.06 -3.00
C VAL A 132 10.55 -2.53 -3.25
N ILE A 133 9.52 -3.03 -2.60
CA ILE A 133 9.03 -4.40 -2.80
C ILE A 133 7.66 -4.35 -3.45
N THR A 134 7.52 -4.68 -4.74
CA THR A 134 6.26 -4.51 -5.46
C THR A 134 5.99 -5.62 -6.47
N HIS A 135 4.71 -5.89 -6.71
CA HIS A 135 4.26 -6.75 -7.82
C HIS A 135 3.86 -5.96 -9.06
N ASP A 136 3.89 -4.63 -8.94
CA ASP A 136 3.56 -3.78 -10.06
C ASP A 136 4.71 -3.77 -11.05
N ARG A 137 4.47 -4.34 -12.25
CA ARG A 137 5.47 -4.42 -13.32
C ARG A 137 5.86 -3.05 -13.84
N ASP A 138 5.01 -2.04 -13.62
CA ASP A 138 5.30 -0.66 -13.99
C ASP A 138 6.52 -0.10 -13.23
N PHE A 139 6.92 -0.74 -12.13
CA PHE A 139 8.13 -0.42 -11.38
C PHE A 139 9.39 -1.07 -11.95
N GLU A 140 9.30 -2.11 -12.79
CA GLU A 140 10.48 -2.82 -13.35
C GLU A 140 11.34 -1.89 -14.22
N LYS A 141 10.74 -0.90 -14.88
CA LYS A 141 11.45 0.11 -15.67
C LYS A 141 12.32 1.07 -14.84
N PHE A 142 12.12 1.10 -13.52
CA PHE A 142 12.94 1.83 -12.57
C PHE A 142 13.94 0.91 -11.86
N SER A 143 14.08 -0.35 -12.27
CA SER A 143 15.11 -1.25 -11.74
C SER A 143 16.40 -1.06 -12.53
N GLY A 144 17.48 -0.66 -11.85
CA GLY A 144 18.77 -0.42 -12.48
C GLY A 144 19.91 -0.49 -11.47
N SER A 145 21.10 -0.85 -11.93
CA SER A 145 22.35 -0.84 -11.16
C SER A 145 22.95 0.56 -10.99
N ASP A 146 22.32 1.57 -11.58
CA ASP A 146 22.71 2.97 -11.45
C ASP A 146 22.19 3.57 -10.15
N ILE A 147 23.04 4.36 -9.48
CA ILE A 147 22.80 5.03 -8.19
C ILE A 147 21.53 5.91 -8.16
N GLN A 148 20.90 6.14 -9.31
CA GLN A 148 19.68 6.94 -9.46
C GLN A 148 18.38 6.19 -9.19
N PHE A 149 18.41 4.88 -8.89
CA PHE A 149 17.20 4.09 -8.66
C PHE A 149 17.26 3.25 -7.38
N PRO A 150 16.13 3.08 -6.67
CA PRO A 150 16.09 2.21 -5.50
C PRO A 150 16.22 0.75 -5.94
N LYS A 151 16.69 -0.13 -5.05
CA LYS A 151 16.61 -1.57 -5.30
C LYS A 151 15.16 -2.00 -5.34
N ILE A 152 14.72 -2.60 -6.43
CA ILE A 152 13.35 -3.07 -6.61
C ILE A 152 13.33 -4.59 -6.54
N PHE A 153 12.52 -5.13 -5.62
CA PHE A 153 12.31 -6.56 -5.46
C PHE A 153 10.90 -6.92 -5.92
N THR A 154 10.84 -7.76 -6.95
CA THR A 154 9.62 -8.43 -7.39
C THR A 154 9.73 -9.90 -7.03
N LEU A 155 8.68 -10.50 -6.45
CA LEU A 155 8.63 -11.95 -6.37
C LEU A 155 8.23 -12.46 -7.75
N GLN A 156 9.17 -13.10 -8.46
CA GLN A 156 8.86 -13.80 -9.70
C GLN A 156 8.11 -15.10 -9.38
N LYS A 157 7.18 -15.48 -10.28
CA LYS A 157 6.53 -16.78 -10.24
C LYS A 157 7.52 -17.91 -10.51
#